data_AF-A0A3B6GWJ4-F1
#
_entry.id   AF-A0A3B6GWJ4-F1
#
_cell.length_a   1.000
_cell.length_b   1.000
_cell.length_c   1.000
_cell.angle_alpha   90.00
_cell.angle_beta   90.00
_cell.angle_gamma   90.00
#
_symmetry.space_group_name_H-M   'P 1'
#
loop_
_entity.id
_entity.type
_entity.pdbx_description
1 polymer ?
#
loop_
_entity_poly.entity_id
_entity_poly.type
_entity_poly.pdbx_seq_one_letter_code
_entity_poly.pdbx_strand_id
1 'polypeptide(L)'
;MAGYNRLIINFDNMEVMDTMKNGGQSAGAAAVVFDHCYFMACDFPLTFEHCNREANKVAHELAILAHCSMKSDWLEEPREQIVSLLINYVTILSN
;
A
#
# COMPACT_ATOMS: atom_id res chain seq x y z
N MET A 1 19.23 -22.42 -2.14
CA MET A 1 18.49 -21.45 -2.96
C MET A 1 18.15 -20.30 -2.03
N ALA A 2 18.93 -19.21 -2.08
CA ALA A 2 18.72 -18.06 -1.20
C ALA A 2 17.75 -17.11 -1.89
N GLY A 3 16.51 -17.10 -1.43
CA GLY A 3 15.49 -16.22 -1.98
C GLY A 3 14.35 -16.15 -1.01
N TYR A 4 14.42 -15.23 -0.06
CA TYR A 4 13.25 -14.65 0.59
C TYR A 4 13.67 -13.34 1.27
N ASN A 5 13.60 -12.26 0.50
CA ASN A 5 13.58 -10.92 1.06
C ASN A 5 12.25 -10.76 1.79
N ARG A 6 12.30 -10.52 3.10
CA ARG A 6 11.12 -10.22 3.92
C ARG A 6 10.46 -8.96 3.37
N LEU A 7 9.17 -9.03 3.08
CA LEU A 7 8.39 -7.87 2.63
C LEU A 7 7.91 -7.10 3.86
N ILE A 8 8.27 -5.82 3.96
CA ILE A 8 7.76 -4.92 5.01
C ILE A 8 6.73 -4.01 4.38
N ILE A 9 5.50 -4.04 4.90
CA ILE A 9 4.40 -3.18 4.47
C ILE A 9 4.16 -2.17 5.58
N ASN A 10 4.29 -0.89 5.22
CA ASN A 10 4.17 0.22 6.15
C ASN A 10 2.80 0.87 6.05
N PHE A 11 2.20 1.18 7.21
CA PHE A 11 0.92 1.89 7.30
C PHE A 11 1.02 3.07 8.27
N ASP A 12 0.49 4.23 7.89
CA ASP A 12 0.29 5.38 8.78
C ASP A 12 -1.07 5.38 9.49
N ASN A 13 -1.97 4.48 9.10
CA ASN A 13 -3.24 4.24 9.77
C ASN A 13 -3.18 3.00 10.67
N MET A 14 -3.34 3.19 11.98
CA MET A 14 -3.29 2.09 12.96
C MET A 14 -4.44 1.10 12.82
N GLU A 15 -5.65 1.54 12.45
CA GLU A 15 -6.81 0.65 12.27
C GLU A 15 -6.60 -0.31 11.10
N VAL A 16 -6.05 0.19 9.99
CA VAL A 16 -5.67 -0.63 8.82
C VAL A 16 -4.59 -1.63 9.20
N MET A 17 -3.57 -1.20 9.95
CA MET A 17 -2.50 -2.08 10.43
C MET A 17 -3.04 -3.20 11.32
N ASP A 18 -3.88 -2.87 12.31
CA ASP A 18 -4.43 -3.85 13.25
C ASP A 18 -5.34 -4.85 12.53
N THR A 19 -6.13 -4.38 11.57
CA THR A 19 -6.96 -5.23 10.70
C THR A 19 -6.11 -6.22 9.91
N MET A 20 -5.03 -5.76 9.28
CA MET A 20 -4.12 -6.62 8.50
C MET A 20 -3.35 -7.60 9.38
N LYS A 21 -2.98 -7.20 10.61
CA LYS A 21 -2.38 -8.11 11.61
C LYS A 21 -3.37 -9.18 12.08
N ASN A 22 -4.65 -8.86 12.14
CA ASN A 22 -5.72 -9.79 12.48
C ASN A 22 -6.26 -10.57 11.26
N GLY A 23 -5.42 -10.82 10.26
CA GLY A 23 -5.81 -11.66 9.12
C GLY A 23 -6.66 -10.97 8.06
N GLY A 24 -6.68 -9.63 8.01
CA GLY A 24 -7.56 -8.87 7.11
C GLY A 24 -9.04 -8.88 7.55
N GLN A 25 -9.34 -9.35 8.76
CA GLN A 25 -10.72 -9.46 9.25
C GLN A 25 -11.30 -8.08 9.53
N SER A 26 -12.25 -7.67 8.70
CA SER A 26 -13.02 -6.44 8.87
C SER A 26 -14.49 -6.66 8.51
N ALA A 27 -15.35 -5.69 8.85
CA ALA A 27 -16.78 -5.74 8.61
C ALA A 27 -17.23 -4.65 7.63
N GLY A 28 -18.38 -4.89 6.97
CA GLY A 28 -18.99 -3.92 6.07
C GLY A 28 -18.35 -3.87 4.69
N ALA A 29 -18.51 -2.75 3.98
CA ALA A 29 -18.11 -2.61 2.57
C ALA A 29 -16.61 -2.79 2.31
N ALA A 30 -15.76 -2.57 3.33
CA ALA A 30 -14.32 -2.72 3.22
C ALA A 30 -13.84 -4.18 3.37
N ALA A 31 -14.69 -5.10 3.84
CA ALA A 31 -14.31 -6.48 4.15
C ALA A 31 -13.64 -7.20 2.98
N VAL A 32 -14.23 -7.07 1.79
CA VAL A 32 -13.72 -7.70 0.57
C VAL A 32 -12.34 -7.16 0.17
N VAL A 33 -12.09 -5.86 0.40
CA VAL A 33 -10.82 -5.22 0.07
C VAL A 33 -9.73 -5.71 1.02
N PHE A 34 -10.00 -5.75 2.33
CA PHE A 34 -9.04 -6.22 3.31
C PHE A 34 -8.70 -7.71 3.13
N ASP A 35 -9.70 -8.56 2.89
CA ASP A 35 -9.50 -9.99 2.65
C ASP A 35 -8.62 -10.24 1.41
N HIS A 36 -8.92 -9.53 0.31
CA HIS A 36 -8.15 -9.64 -0.92
C HIS A 36 -6.70 -9.16 -0.75
N CYS A 37 -6.50 -8.00 -0.11
CA CYS A 37 -5.16 -7.46 0.17
C CYS A 37 -4.36 -8.36 1.10
N TYR A 38 -5.00 -8.94 2.12
CA TYR A 38 -4.35 -9.88 3.04
C TYR A 38 -3.91 -11.13 2.28
N PHE A 39 -4.79 -11.72 1.48
CA PHE A 39 -4.48 -12.90 0.68
C PHE A 39 -3.29 -12.67 -0.27
N MET A 40 -3.26 -11.53 -0.97
CA MET A 40 -2.12 -11.18 -1.83
C MET A 40 -0.81 -11.00 -1.06
N ALA A 41 -0.88 -10.45 0.15
CA ALA A 41 0.32 -10.22 0.96
C ALA A 41 0.89 -11.55 1.49
N CYS A 42 0.04 -12.53 1.80
CA CYS A 42 0.40 -13.84 2.36
C CYS A 42 1.31 -14.69 1.46
N ASP A 43 1.42 -14.38 0.17
CA ASP A 43 2.36 -15.06 -0.74
C ASP A 43 3.85 -14.80 -0.41
N PHE A 44 4.11 -13.84 0.50
CA PHE A 44 5.45 -13.43 0.93
C PHE A 44 5.62 -13.53 2.46
N PRO A 45 6.85 -13.80 2.97
CA PRO A 45 7.19 -13.58 4.38
C PRO A 45 7.10 -12.09 4.70
N LEU A 46 5.96 -11.70 5.26
CA LEU A 46 5.57 -10.31 5.41
C LEU A 46 5.69 -9.80 6.85
N THR A 47 5.78 -8.49 7.02
CA THR A 47 5.58 -7.81 8.30
C THR A 47 4.84 -6.50 8.09
N PHE A 48 3.84 -6.27 8.92
CA PHE A 48 3.11 -5.01 8.96
C PHE A 48 3.70 -4.10 10.04
N GLU A 49 4.20 -2.94 9.62
CA GLU A 49 4.82 -1.95 10.51
C GLU A 49 4.07 -0.62 10.43
N HIS A 50 4.02 0.07 11.56
CA HIS A 50 3.50 1.43 11.60
C HIS A 50 4.59 2.41 11.20
N CYS A 51 4.27 3.34 10.32
CA CYS A 51 5.12 4.48 10.01
C CYS A 51 4.35 5.78 10.25
N ASN A 52 5.05 6.89 10.47
CA ASN A 52 4.37 8.18 10.54
C ASN A 52 3.95 8.64 9.13
N ARG A 53 2.99 9.58 9.07
CA ARG A 53 2.48 10.11 7.80
C ARG A 53 3.57 10.70 6.91
N GLU A 54 4.60 11.31 7.49
CA GLU A 54 5.74 11.86 6.74
C GLU A 54 6.55 10.77 6.03
N ALA A 55 6.78 9.63 6.68
CA ALA A 55 7.42 8.47 6.07
C ALA A 55 6.50 7.79 5.04
N ASN A 56 5.17 7.87 5.21
CA ASN A 56 4.20 7.36 4.24
C ASN A 56 3.76 8.37 3.18
N LYS A 57 4.45 9.50 3.04
CA LYS A 57 4.00 10.63 2.22
C LYS A 57 3.69 10.26 0.77
N VAL A 58 4.48 9.37 0.16
CA VAL A 58 4.24 8.93 -1.22
C VAL A 58 2.89 8.22 -1.34
N ALA A 59 2.58 7.27 -0.45
CA ALA A 59 1.29 6.59 -0.45
C ALA A 59 0.13 7.58 -0.18
N HIS A 60 0.36 8.56 0.69
CA HIS A 60 -0.60 9.62 0.97
C HIS A 60 -0.91 10.48 -0.26
N GLU A 61 0.12 10.97 -0.97
CA GLU A 61 -0.06 11.75 -2.20
C GLU A 61 -0.72 10.92 -3.30
N LEU A 62 -0.38 9.63 -3.41
CA LEU A 62 -1.04 8.71 -4.35
C LEU A 62 -2.53 8.54 -4.03
N ALA A 63 -2.91 8.41 -2.75
CA ALA A 63 -4.30 8.35 -2.33
C ALA A 63 -5.06 9.66 -2.64
N ILE A 64 -4.42 10.82 -2.44
CA ILE A 64 -4.98 12.12 -2.83
C ILE A 64 -5.18 12.18 -4.35
N LEU A 65 -4.17 11.78 -5.14
CA LEU A 65 -4.27 11.78 -6.60
C LEU A 65 -5.39 10.85 -7.08
N ALA A 66 -5.49 9.65 -6.51
CA ALA A 66 -6.56 8.70 -6.80
C ALA A 66 -7.94 9.28 -6.47
N HIS A 67 -8.10 9.89 -5.30
CA HIS A 67 -9.34 10.54 -4.89
C HIS A 67 -9.72 11.71 -5.81
N CYS A 68 -8.76 12.58 -6.14
CA CYS A 68 -8.95 13.69 -7.07
C CYS A 68 -9.26 13.19 -8.50
N SER A 69 -8.78 12.00 -8.85
CA SER A 69 -9.02 11.36 -10.14
C SER A 69 -10.36 10.65 -10.29
N MET A 70 -11.16 10.49 -9.23
CA MET A 70 -12.49 9.84 -9.28
C MET A 70 -13.53 10.54 -10.20
N LYS A 71 -13.11 11.56 -10.96
CA LYS A 71 -13.86 12.15 -12.10
C LYS A 71 -13.46 11.60 -13.48
N SER A 72 -12.46 10.73 -13.57
CA SER A 72 -11.98 10.12 -14.81
C SER A 72 -11.70 8.65 -14.56
N ASP A 73 -12.30 7.76 -15.35
CA ASP A 73 -12.16 6.31 -15.25
C ASP A 73 -10.71 5.89 -14.98
N TRP A 74 -10.52 4.94 -14.06
CA TRP A 74 -9.23 4.35 -13.76
C TRP A 74 -8.62 3.79 -15.05
N LEU A 75 -7.66 4.53 -15.62
CA LEU A 75 -7.03 4.17 -16.88
C LEU A 75 -6.19 2.90 -16.68
N GLU A 76 -6.25 2.04 -17.69
CA GLU A 76 -5.46 0.82 -17.83
C GLU A 76 -3.94 1.11 -17.81
N GLU A 77 -3.56 2.38 -18.06
CA GLU A 77 -2.19 2.89 -17.98
C GLU A 77 -2.00 3.91 -16.82
N PRO A 78 -0.92 3.78 -16.02
CA PRO A 78 -0.64 4.70 -14.92
C PRO A 78 -0.26 6.09 -15.43
N ARG A 79 -0.85 7.13 -14.84
CA ARG A 79 -0.50 8.53 -15.16
C ARG A 79 0.97 8.82 -14.85
N GLU A 80 1.61 9.63 -15.68
CA GLU A 80 3.00 10.11 -15.51
C GLU A 80 3.32 10.65 -14.10
N GLN A 81 2.36 11.29 -13.43
CA GLN A 81 2.53 11.79 -12.06
C GLN A 81 2.69 10.64 -11.05
N ILE A 82 1.99 9.53 -11.25
CA ILE A 82 2.12 8.31 -10.43
C ILE A 82 3.48 7.65 -10.69
N VAL A 83 3.89 7.57 -11.96
CA VAL A 83 5.19 7.01 -12.35
C VAL A 83 6.34 7.80 -11.70
N SER A 84 6.30 9.13 -11.74
CA SER A 84 7.30 9.99 -11.09
C SER A 84 7.36 9.79 -9.57
N LEU A 85 6.21 9.66 -8.89
CA LEU A 85 6.16 9.37 -7.45
C LEU A 85 6.77 8.00 -7.11
N LEU A 86 6.49 6.98 -7.93
CA LEU A 86 7.05 5.64 -7.74
C LEU A 86 8.57 5.60 -7.98
N ILE A 87 9.06 6.27 -9.03
CA ILE A 87 10.51 6.36 -9.32
C ILE A 87 11.25 7.05 -8.17
N ASN A 88 10.71 8.14 -7.63
CA ASN A 88 11.29 8.83 -6.48
C ASN A 88 11.39 7.92 -5.25
N TYR A 89 10.36 7.12 -4.97
CA TYR A 89 10.37 6.17 -3.87
C TYR A 89 11.44 5.08 -4.03
N VAL A 90 11.54 4.47 -5.23
CA VAL A 90 12.56 3.45 -5.52
C VAL A 90 13.98 4.03 -5.39
N THR A 91 14.18 5.28 -5.81
CA THR A 91 15.48 5.95 -5.73
C THR A 91 15.89 6.22 -4.27
N ILE A 92 14.93 6.60 -3.40
CA ILE A 92 15.18 6.79 -1.96
C ILE A 92 15.55 5.46 -1.27
N LEU A 93 14.95 4.34 -1.67
CA LEU A 93 15.27 3.02 -1.10
C LEU A 93 16.59 2.43 -1.62
N SER A 94 17.11 2.93 -2.75
CA SER A 94 18.30 2.39 -3.41
C SER A 94 19.61 3.09 -3.01
N ASN A 95 19.56 4.05 -2.06
CA ASN A 95 20.68 4.91 -1.69
C ASN A 95 21.03 4.81 -0.20
#